data_AF-A0AAV2H0R0-F1
#
_entry.id   AF-A0AAV2H0R0-F1
#
_cell.length_a   1.000
_cell.length_b   1.000
_cell.length_c   1.000
_cell.angle_alpha   90.00
_cell.angle_beta   90.00
_cell.angle_gamma   90.00
#
_symmetry.space_group_name_H-M   'P 1'
#
loop_
_entity.id
_entity.type
_entity.pdbx_description
1 polymer ?
#
loop_
_entity_poly.entity_id
_entity_poly.type
_entity_poly.pdbx_seq_one_letter_code
_entity_poly.pdbx_strand_id
1 'polypeptide(L)'
;EPFEKATYKNSMRVKVKFADQTLLIPIQPSEQEKTISWLTLQARQRYFNMFLLLPSLTLSTQDGTVLCQSDIINTVLLDSDVLTANVSAWERPRLEERYEQACRLSLNEPNKNVSSALQQSENIGHLPLTDFGLGLSALQPVFQALEGQKTLTELRLNGNRLGDSGIVSLMKVLVTLPVLKVLMLDGNNISADGINGISFVLKSETCLQSLTTLSLSHNCLDDIASEPLTSVIEKLPELKSLNLSSCGFSVKVFTTSFCDALRGCQLEYLNIAENQIKDEGIKHLLKVLHPDTLISLNISHTRTASETDIGPALEQFVTAGCCLQELCVAGCYLSTDDINCINR
;
A
#
# COMPACT_ATOMS: atom_id res chain seq x y z
N GLU A 1 33.83 36.83 -30.30
CA GLU A 1 33.33 36.98 -28.92
C GLU A 1 33.58 35.68 -28.17
N PRO A 2 34.38 35.67 -27.10
CA PRO A 2 34.56 34.47 -26.29
C PRO A 2 33.41 34.38 -25.28
N PHE A 3 32.70 33.25 -25.32
CA PHE A 3 31.66 32.85 -24.40
C PHE A 3 32.05 33.06 -22.93
N GLU A 4 31.10 33.60 -22.17
CA GLU A 4 31.13 33.90 -20.74
C GLU A 4 31.68 32.74 -19.90
N LYS A 5 32.92 32.89 -19.43
CA LYS A 5 33.56 32.07 -18.39
C LYS A 5 33.71 32.84 -17.06
N ALA A 6 32.83 33.80 -16.79
CA ALA A 6 33.05 34.83 -15.77
C ALA A 6 32.09 34.83 -14.57
N THR A 7 31.24 33.81 -14.36
CA THR A 7 30.31 33.77 -13.21
C THR A 7 30.69 32.81 -12.07
N TYR A 8 31.67 31.91 -12.26
CA TYR A 8 32.06 30.94 -11.23
C TYR A 8 33.17 31.40 -10.27
N LYS A 9 33.75 32.59 -10.46
CA LYS A 9 35.00 32.97 -9.79
C LYS A 9 34.90 33.30 -8.29
N ASN A 10 33.70 33.31 -7.70
CA ASN A 10 33.50 33.65 -6.29
C ASN A 10 32.46 32.81 -5.55
N SER A 11 31.99 31.66 -6.08
CA SER A 11 31.03 30.83 -5.35
C SER A 11 31.71 30.05 -4.22
N MET A 12 31.20 30.16 -3.00
CA MET A 12 31.64 29.36 -1.85
C MET A 12 30.99 27.97 -1.93
N ARG A 13 31.71 26.93 -1.50
CA ARG A 13 31.25 25.53 -1.50
C ARG A 13 31.36 24.98 -0.09
N VAL A 14 30.23 24.81 0.60
CA VAL A 14 30.22 24.24 1.96
C VAL A 14 29.77 22.79 1.89
N LYS A 15 30.45 21.89 2.60
CA LYS A 15 30.04 20.49 2.75
C LYS A 15 29.27 20.34 4.05
N VAL A 16 28.08 19.76 4.00
CA VAL A 16 27.28 19.45 5.18
C VAL A 16 27.19 17.94 5.33
N LYS A 17 27.78 17.41 6.40
CA LYS A 17 27.84 16.00 6.72
C LYS A 17 26.64 15.59 7.58
N PHE A 18 25.82 14.71 7.05
CA PHE A 18 24.80 13.95 7.75
C PHE A 18 25.40 12.62 8.22
N ALA A 19 24.65 11.82 8.98
CA ALA A 19 25.15 10.55 9.52
C ALA A 19 25.50 9.54 8.42
N ASP A 20 24.75 9.55 7.33
CA ASP A 20 24.77 8.59 6.22
C ASP A 20 25.42 9.17 4.95
N GLN A 21 25.41 10.49 4.77
CA GLN A 21 25.78 11.16 3.52
C GLN A 21 26.48 12.50 3.77
N THR A 22 27.15 13.03 2.75
CA THR A 22 27.70 14.40 2.77
C THR A 22 27.19 15.16 1.56
N LEU A 23 26.50 16.28 1.81
CA LEU A 23 25.93 17.12 0.77
C LEU A 23 26.84 18.32 0.51
N LEU A 24 27.12 18.59 -0.75
CA LEU A 24 27.79 19.82 -1.16
C LEU A 24 26.74 20.91 -1.41
N ILE A 25 26.90 22.07 -0.78
CA ILE A 25 26.05 23.25 -0.96
C ILE A 25 26.89 24.35 -1.61
N PRO A 26 26.68 24.64 -2.91
CA PRO A 26 27.22 25.83 -3.55
C PRO A 26 26.42 27.05 -3.06
N ILE A 27 27.14 28.12 -2.72
CA ILE A 27 26.62 29.38 -2.23
C ILE A 27 27.09 30.45 -3.21
N GLN A 28 26.15 31.03 -3.95
CA GLN A 28 26.45 32.08 -4.92
C GLN A 28 26.98 33.33 -4.22
N PRO A 29 27.72 34.21 -4.92
CA PRO A 29 28.24 35.43 -4.32
C PRO A 29 27.16 36.30 -3.65
N SER A 30 25.98 36.39 -4.26
CA SER A 30 24.82 37.11 -3.71
C SER A 30 24.17 36.45 -2.49
N GLU A 31 24.51 35.19 -2.20
CA GLU A 31 23.96 34.40 -1.10
C GLU A 31 24.91 34.34 0.10
N GLN A 32 26.16 34.79 -0.06
CA GLN A 32 27.18 34.75 1.01
C GLN A 32 26.90 35.70 2.18
N GLU A 33 26.07 36.72 1.96
CA GLU A 33 25.58 37.62 3.01
C GLU A 33 24.28 37.10 3.66
N LYS A 34 23.78 35.93 3.27
CA LYS A 34 22.66 35.28 3.94
C LYS A 34 23.11 34.70 5.28
N THR A 35 22.13 34.32 6.09
CA THR A 35 22.37 33.77 7.42
C THR A 35 22.63 32.26 7.40
N ILE A 36 23.18 31.72 8.48
CA ILE A 36 23.26 30.28 8.72
C ILE A 36 21.88 29.61 8.68
N SER A 37 20.81 30.32 9.01
CA SER A 37 19.44 29.83 8.82
C SER A 37 19.10 29.54 7.36
N TRP A 38 19.53 30.41 6.44
CA TRP A 38 19.37 30.14 5.02
C TRP A 38 20.19 28.92 4.58
N LEU A 39 21.44 28.79 5.04
CA LEU A 39 22.29 27.64 4.72
C LEU A 39 21.71 26.33 5.27
N THR A 40 21.17 26.38 6.49
CA THR A 40 20.43 25.29 7.12
C THR A 40 19.24 24.88 6.25
N LEU A 41 18.44 25.84 5.77
CA LEU A 41 17.32 25.58 4.87
C LEU A 41 17.78 24.93 3.56
N GLN A 42 18.89 25.39 2.96
CA GLN A 42 19.44 24.77 1.76
C GLN A 42 19.88 23.32 2.00
N ALA A 43 20.55 23.05 3.13
CA ALA A 43 20.97 21.69 3.51
C ALA A 43 19.75 20.77 3.66
N ARG A 44 18.72 21.25 4.37
CA ARG A 44 17.46 20.54 4.61
C ARG A 44 16.73 20.21 3.31
N GLN A 45 16.53 21.21 2.45
CA GLN A 45 15.83 21.03 1.18
C GLN A 45 16.58 20.06 0.26
N ARG A 46 17.91 20.14 0.24
CA ARG A 46 18.72 19.26 -0.60
C ARG A 46 18.69 17.81 -0.11
N TYR A 47 18.70 17.58 1.20
CA TYR A 47 18.50 16.25 1.77
C TYR A 47 17.12 15.70 1.41
N PHE A 48 16.05 16.48 1.60
CA PHE A 48 14.70 16.08 1.18
C PHE A 48 14.62 15.76 -0.31
N ASN A 49 15.22 16.57 -1.16
CA ASN A 49 15.18 16.36 -2.60
C ASN A 49 15.81 15.03 -3.04
N MET A 50 16.74 14.48 -2.24
CA MET A 50 17.43 13.23 -2.55
C MET A 50 16.83 12.02 -1.82
N PHE A 51 16.28 12.22 -0.62
CA PHE A 51 15.91 11.12 0.29
C PHE A 51 14.46 11.16 0.78
N LEU A 52 13.67 12.15 0.37
CA LEU A 52 12.25 12.32 0.74
C LEU A 52 12.00 12.46 2.26
N LEU A 53 13.03 12.76 3.03
CA LEU A 53 12.99 13.01 4.47
C LEU A 53 13.44 14.45 4.75
N LEU A 54 12.72 15.18 5.61
CA LEU A 54 13.04 16.57 5.91
C LEU A 54 13.65 16.69 7.32
N PRO A 55 14.98 16.82 7.45
CA PRO A 55 15.61 16.86 8.76
C PRO A 55 15.40 18.22 9.43
N SER A 56 15.14 18.21 10.74
CA SER A 56 15.31 19.38 11.60
C SER A 56 16.70 19.37 12.21
N LEU A 57 17.54 20.33 11.80
CA LEU A 57 18.97 20.30 12.11
C LEU A 57 19.52 21.67 12.53
N THR A 58 20.59 21.61 13.31
CA THR A 58 21.52 22.73 13.52
C THR A 58 22.86 22.39 12.86
N LEU A 59 23.62 23.41 12.49
CA LEU A 59 24.94 23.25 11.89
C LEU A 59 26.01 23.53 12.94
N SER A 60 27.01 22.65 13.01
CA SER A 60 28.22 22.89 13.78
C SER A 60 29.46 22.70 12.91
N THR A 61 30.55 23.34 13.27
CA THR A 61 31.88 23.08 12.69
C THR A 61 32.38 21.69 13.10
N GLN A 62 33.49 21.23 12.48
CA GLN A 62 34.07 19.91 12.76
C GLN A 62 34.53 19.72 14.21
N ASP A 63 34.90 20.80 14.88
CA ASP A 63 35.29 20.79 16.30
C ASP A 63 34.09 20.81 17.27
N GLY A 64 32.86 20.78 16.74
CA GLY A 64 31.63 20.72 17.52
C GLY A 64 31.04 22.09 17.90
N THR A 65 31.62 23.20 17.44
CA THR A 65 31.07 24.54 17.72
C THR A 65 29.77 24.76 16.95
N VAL A 66 28.68 24.99 17.66
CA VAL A 66 27.34 25.24 17.07
C VAL A 66 27.29 26.66 16.50
N LEU A 67 26.84 26.79 15.24
CA LEU A 67 26.66 28.07 14.57
C LEU A 67 25.27 28.65 14.87
N CYS A 68 25.19 29.96 15.15
CA CYS A 68 23.93 30.61 15.43
C CYS A 68 23.15 30.87 14.13
N GLN A 69 21.83 30.66 14.17
CA GLN A 69 20.95 30.80 13.00
C GLN A 69 20.97 32.20 12.38
N SER A 70 21.31 33.23 13.16
CA SER A 70 21.44 34.63 12.72
C SER A 70 22.83 35.01 12.20
N ASP A 71 23.85 34.17 12.38
CA ASP A 71 25.21 34.46 11.91
C ASP A 71 25.23 34.58 10.39
N ILE A 72 26.08 35.46 9.86
CA ILE A 72 26.25 35.64 8.42
C ILE A 72 27.25 34.62 7.88
N ILE A 73 26.94 34.00 6.74
CA ILE A 73 27.73 32.90 6.17
C ILE A 73 29.20 33.30 5.96
N ASN A 74 29.46 34.40 5.25
CA ASN A 74 30.84 34.83 4.96
C ASN A 74 31.59 35.40 6.16
N THR A 75 30.93 35.61 7.31
CA THR A 75 31.62 36.04 8.53
C THR A 75 32.11 34.87 9.37
N VAL A 76 31.48 33.70 9.25
CA VAL A 76 31.80 32.52 10.08
C VAL A 76 32.29 31.30 9.28
N LEU A 77 32.15 31.30 7.95
CA LEU A 77 32.54 30.18 7.08
C LEU A 77 33.50 30.61 5.96
N LEU A 78 34.35 29.67 5.55
CA LEU A 78 35.26 29.74 4.42
C LEU A 78 34.86 28.77 3.30
N ASP A 79 35.42 28.95 2.10
CA ASP A 79 35.23 27.99 1.01
C ASP A 79 35.79 26.62 1.38
N SER A 80 35.02 25.58 1.04
CA SER A 80 35.32 24.18 1.33
C SER A 80 35.21 23.76 2.79
N ASP A 81 34.65 24.61 3.66
CA ASP A 81 34.35 24.23 5.04
C ASP A 81 33.42 23.01 5.12
N VAL A 82 33.64 22.21 6.15
CA VAL A 82 32.86 21.02 6.44
C VAL A 82 32.10 21.25 7.73
N LEU A 83 30.78 21.24 7.62
CA LEU A 83 29.86 21.34 8.73
C LEU A 83 29.27 19.97 9.04
N THR A 84 28.94 19.76 10.30
CA THR A 84 28.16 18.63 10.77
C THR A 84 26.71 19.06 10.93
N ALA A 85 25.79 18.32 10.31
CA ALA A 85 24.37 18.47 10.52
C ALA A 85 23.95 17.68 11.76
N ASN A 86 23.64 18.39 12.84
CA ASN A 86 23.10 17.80 14.06
C ASN A 86 21.59 17.67 13.92
N VAL A 87 21.13 16.52 13.43
CA VAL A 87 19.70 16.24 13.21
C VAL A 87 19.03 15.95 14.55
N SER A 88 18.11 16.83 14.94
CA SER A 88 17.35 16.76 16.19
C SER A 88 16.01 16.03 16.04
N ALA A 89 15.39 16.13 14.87
CA ALA A 89 14.12 15.48 14.56
C ALA A 89 13.99 15.30 13.04
N TRP A 90 13.05 14.45 12.63
CA TRP A 90 12.63 14.31 11.24
C TRP A 90 11.24 14.89 11.10
N GLU A 91 11.14 16.00 10.37
CA GLU A 91 9.86 16.51 9.93
C GLU A 91 9.38 15.65 8.76
N ARG A 92 8.06 15.40 8.74
CA ARG A 92 7.42 14.68 7.64
C ARG A 92 6.76 15.71 6.73
N PRO A 93 7.28 15.90 5.51
CA PRO A 93 6.61 16.71 4.50
C PRO A 93 5.24 16.13 4.18
N ARG A 94 4.35 16.97 3.68
CA ARG A 94 3.01 16.52 3.28
C ARG A 94 3.12 15.44 2.21
N LEU A 95 2.19 14.52 2.19
CA LEU A 95 2.17 13.36 1.31
C LEU A 95 2.21 13.77 -0.17
N GLU A 96 1.49 14.85 -0.52
CA GLU A 96 1.54 15.48 -1.84
C GLU A 96 2.95 15.97 -2.19
N GLU A 97 3.63 16.67 -1.28
CA GLU A 97 5.00 17.20 -1.51
C GLU A 97 6.00 16.05 -1.70
N ARG A 98 5.85 14.97 -0.93
CA ARG A 98 6.65 13.75 -1.08
C ARG A 98 6.43 13.11 -2.45
N TYR A 99 5.18 13.05 -2.92
CA TYR A 99 4.84 12.52 -4.23
C TYR A 99 5.39 13.38 -5.37
N GLU A 100 5.22 14.70 -5.32
CA GLU A 100 5.79 15.59 -6.34
C GLU A 100 7.31 15.44 -6.44
N GLN A 101 7.98 15.33 -5.29
CA GLN A 101 9.43 15.15 -5.28
C GLN A 101 9.83 13.75 -5.79
N ALA A 102 9.09 12.70 -5.44
CA ALA A 102 9.30 11.35 -5.96
C ALA A 102 9.09 11.27 -7.49
N CYS A 103 8.10 12.00 -8.01
CA CYS A 103 7.87 12.16 -9.44
C CYS A 103 9.06 12.82 -10.12
N ARG A 104 9.58 13.93 -9.58
CA ARG A 104 10.78 14.60 -10.10
C ARG A 104 12.00 13.67 -10.12
N LEU A 105 12.22 12.90 -9.05
CA LEU A 105 13.31 11.93 -8.97
C LEU A 105 13.19 10.81 -10.01
N SER A 106 11.96 10.42 -10.32
CA SER A 106 11.66 9.36 -11.30
C SER A 106 11.50 9.89 -12.74
N LEU A 107 11.71 11.20 -12.96
CA LEU A 107 11.46 11.88 -14.24
C LEU A 107 10.02 11.70 -14.76
N ASN A 108 9.07 11.58 -13.85
CA ASN A 108 7.65 11.49 -14.14
C ASN A 108 6.96 12.83 -13.87
N GLU A 109 6.00 13.19 -14.72
CA GLU A 109 5.11 14.32 -14.44
C GLU A 109 4.09 13.92 -13.34
N PRO A 110 3.93 14.74 -12.28
CA PRO A 110 2.92 14.49 -11.26
C PRO A 110 1.50 14.48 -11.85
N ASN A 111 0.74 13.43 -11.55
CA ASN A 111 -0.67 13.36 -11.93
C ASN A 111 -1.49 14.21 -10.94
N LYS A 112 -2.17 15.23 -11.45
CA LYS A 112 -2.97 16.18 -10.63
C LYS A 112 -4.04 15.50 -9.78
N ASN A 113 -4.68 14.43 -10.29
CA ASN A 113 -5.69 13.70 -9.55
C ASN A 113 -5.06 12.92 -8.39
N VAL A 114 -3.87 12.36 -8.62
CA VAL A 114 -3.10 11.68 -7.57
C VAL A 114 -2.65 12.69 -6.50
N SER A 115 -2.08 13.84 -6.90
CA SER A 115 -1.72 14.91 -5.96
C SER A 115 -2.90 15.34 -5.09
N SER A 116 -4.07 15.55 -5.70
CA SER A 116 -5.30 15.93 -4.99
C SER A 116 -5.76 14.86 -4.00
N ALA A 117 -5.69 13.58 -4.39
CA ALA A 117 -6.06 12.47 -3.51
C ALA A 117 -5.09 12.33 -2.32
N LEU A 118 -3.79 12.52 -2.55
CA LEU A 118 -2.77 12.49 -1.49
C LEU A 118 -2.91 13.66 -0.51
N GLN A 119 -3.26 14.84 -1.02
CA GLN A 119 -3.51 16.02 -0.18
C GLN A 119 -4.71 15.79 0.76
N GLN A 120 -5.78 15.16 0.26
CA GLN A 120 -6.97 14.85 1.06
C GLN A 120 -6.71 13.71 2.06
N SER A 121 -5.91 12.71 1.67
CA SER A 121 -5.68 11.52 2.50
C SER A 121 -4.81 11.79 3.73
N GLU A 122 -4.00 12.85 3.75
CA GLU A 122 -3.10 13.19 4.87
C GLU A 122 -3.82 13.20 6.23
N ASN A 123 -5.01 13.80 6.27
CA ASN A 123 -5.78 13.98 7.51
C ASN A 123 -6.76 12.84 7.77
N ILE A 124 -7.32 12.26 6.69
CA ILE A 124 -8.42 11.31 6.79
C ILE A 124 -7.86 9.88 6.98
N GLY A 125 -6.68 9.58 6.42
CA GLY A 125 -6.10 8.23 6.44
C GLY A 125 -6.65 7.31 5.35
N HIS A 126 -7.47 7.83 4.43
CA HIS A 126 -8.05 7.09 3.31
C HIS A 126 -7.50 7.62 2.00
N LEU A 127 -6.83 6.77 1.22
CA LEU A 127 -6.28 7.11 -0.09
C LEU A 127 -6.98 6.34 -1.20
N PRO A 128 -7.98 6.95 -1.87
CA PRO A 128 -8.65 6.37 -3.01
C PRO A 128 -7.90 6.70 -4.31
N LEU A 129 -7.24 5.72 -4.90
CA LEU A 129 -6.65 5.80 -6.24
C LEU A 129 -7.27 4.72 -7.12
N THR A 130 -8.56 4.84 -7.44
CA THR A 130 -9.30 3.82 -8.21
C THR A 130 -9.43 4.24 -9.67
N ASP A 131 -9.19 3.29 -10.59
CA ASP A 131 -9.41 3.40 -12.04
C ASP A 131 -8.67 4.54 -12.75
N PHE A 132 -7.48 4.90 -12.27
CA PHE A 132 -6.62 5.87 -12.95
C PHE A 132 -5.76 5.25 -14.06
N GLY A 133 -5.69 3.92 -14.15
CA GLY A 133 -4.87 3.24 -15.16
C GLY A 133 -3.39 3.61 -15.09
N LEU A 134 -2.87 3.93 -13.90
CA LEU A 134 -1.54 4.53 -13.74
C LEU A 134 -0.40 3.63 -14.24
N GLY A 135 -0.53 2.32 -14.07
CA GLY A 135 0.58 1.38 -14.26
C GLY A 135 1.67 1.53 -13.19
N LEU A 136 2.60 0.59 -13.15
CA LEU A 136 3.66 0.56 -12.13
C LEU A 136 4.54 1.82 -12.14
N SER A 137 4.94 2.31 -13.32
CA SER A 137 5.86 3.46 -13.43
C SER A 137 5.30 4.72 -12.78
N ALA A 138 4.00 5.00 -12.92
CA ALA A 138 3.36 6.16 -12.31
C ALA A 138 2.98 5.94 -10.84
N LEU A 139 2.82 4.69 -10.40
CA LEU A 139 2.55 4.34 -9.00
C LEU A 139 3.81 4.29 -8.13
N GLN A 140 4.98 4.06 -8.71
CA GLN A 140 6.22 3.99 -7.95
C GLN A 140 6.52 5.28 -7.16
N PRO A 141 6.31 6.50 -7.69
CA PRO A 141 6.35 7.71 -6.89
C PRO A 141 5.32 7.77 -5.75
N VAL A 142 4.12 7.21 -5.97
CA VAL A 142 3.09 7.12 -4.91
C VAL A 142 3.58 6.22 -3.79
N PHE A 143 4.17 5.07 -4.13
CA PHE A 143 4.73 4.11 -3.18
C PHE A 143 5.83 4.75 -2.32
N GLN A 144 6.77 5.48 -2.93
CA GLN A 144 7.79 6.23 -2.22
C GLN A 144 7.20 7.32 -1.30
N ALA A 145 6.15 8.00 -1.76
CA ALA A 145 5.45 8.99 -0.94
C ALA A 145 4.74 8.37 0.24
N LEU A 146 4.21 7.14 0.13
CA LEU A 146 3.50 6.47 1.22
C LEU A 146 4.42 5.86 2.28
N GLU A 147 5.70 5.69 1.99
CA GLU A 147 6.64 5.02 2.89
C GLU A 147 6.60 5.62 4.31
N GLY A 148 6.41 4.77 5.30
CA GLY A 148 6.33 5.12 6.70
C GLY A 148 5.06 5.85 7.11
N GLN A 149 4.01 5.95 6.27
CA GLN A 149 2.80 6.71 6.63
C GLN A 149 2.07 6.08 7.82
N LYS A 150 1.97 6.84 8.92
CA LYS A 150 1.51 6.29 10.22
C LYS A 150 0.01 6.42 10.44
N THR A 151 -0.67 7.20 9.62
CA THR A 151 -2.11 7.52 9.74
C THR A 151 -2.95 6.83 8.66
N LEU A 152 -2.33 6.19 7.67
CA LEU A 152 -3.07 5.59 6.57
C LEU A 152 -3.77 4.29 7.02
N THR A 153 -5.09 4.33 7.05
CA THR A 153 -5.96 3.21 7.41
C THR A 153 -6.57 2.52 6.20
N GLU A 154 -6.68 3.21 5.06
CA GLU A 154 -7.26 2.65 3.84
C GLU A 154 -6.48 3.04 2.59
N LEU A 155 -6.14 2.04 1.78
CA LEU A 155 -5.47 2.19 0.50
C LEU A 155 -6.27 1.46 -0.58
N ARG A 156 -6.81 2.21 -1.54
CA ARG A 156 -7.49 1.65 -2.71
C ARG A 156 -6.67 1.90 -3.96
N LEU A 157 -6.28 0.84 -4.66
CA LEU A 157 -5.49 0.88 -5.88
C LEU A 157 -6.18 0.16 -7.04
N ASN A 158 -7.50 0.00 -6.98
CA ASN A 158 -8.28 -0.73 -7.98
C ASN A 158 -8.04 -0.21 -9.40
N GLY A 159 -7.99 -1.10 -10.39
CA GLY A 159 -7.95 -0.74 -11.81
C GLY A 159 -6.70 0.01 -12.27
N ASN A 160 -5.55 -0.17 -11.60
CA ASN A 160 -4.32 0.55 -11.92
C ASN A 160 -3.26 -0.25 -12.68
N ARG A 161 -3.54 -1.50 -13.08
CA ARG A 161 -2.61 -2.34 -13.85
C ARG A 161 -1.25 -2.49 -13.16
N LEU A 162 -1.26 -2.79 -11.86
CA LEU A 162 -0.04 -3.01 -11.08
C LEU A 162 0.81 -4.16 -11.63
N GLY A 163 0.16 -5.27 -11.98
CA GLY A 163 0.83 -6.54 -12.26
C GLY A 163 1.59 -7.09 -11.05
N ASP A 164 2.21 -8.25 -11.24
CA ASP A 164 2.91 -8.96 -10.16
C ASP A 164 4.13 -8.19 -9.63
N SER A 165 4.87 -7.52 -10.52
CA SER A 165 6.01 -6.66 -10.13
C SER A 165 5.58 -5.43 -9.33
N GLY A 166 4.38 -4.90 -9.63
CA GLY A 166 3.80 -3.80 -8.88
C GLY A 166 3.39 -4.21 -7.48
N ILE A 167 2.88 -5.44 -7.31
CA ILE A 167 2.58 -6.00 -6.00
C ILE A 167 3.83 -6.18 -5.15
N VAL A 168 4.91 -6.71 -5.71
CA VAL A 168 6.19 -6.81 -4.99
C VAL A 168 6.69 -5.43 -4.55
N SER A 169 6.52 -4.40 -5.39
CA SER A 169 6.89 -3.02 -5.05
C SER A 169 5.99 -2.43 -3.97
N LEU A 170 4.68 -2.69 -4.04
CA LEU A 170 3.70 -2.27 -3.04
C LEU A 170 4.01 -2.90 -1.67
N MET A 171 4.37 -4.18 -1.62
CA MET A 171 4.68 -4.87 -0.37
C MET A 171 5.84 -4.23 0.40
N LYS A 172 6.86 -3.70 -0.29
CA LYS A 172 7.97 -2.94 0.33
C LYS A 172 7.50 -1.68 1.06
N VAL A 173 6.35 -1.14 0.66
CA VAL A 173 5.73 0.01 1.32
C VAL A 173 4.77 -0.43 2.41
N LEU A 174 3.95 -1.45 2.15
CA LEU A 174 2.96 -1.94 3.11
C LEU A 174 3.58 -2.36 4.45
N VAL A 175 4.81 -2.87 4.46
CA VAL A 175 5.56 -3.19 5.69
C VAL A 175 5.80 -1.97 6.58
N THR A 176 5.73 -0.77 6.02
CA THR A 176 5.94 0.50 6.73
C THR A 176 4.64 1.19 7.15
N LEU A 177 3.47 0.58 6.90
CA LEU A 177 2.14 1.12 7.19
C LEU A 177 1.48 0.38 8.37
N PRO A 178 1.76 0.79 9.62
CA PRO A 178 1.45 -0.03 10.80
C PRO A 178 -0.06 -0.14 11.11
N VAL A 179 -0.88 0.79 10.64
CA VAL A 179 -2.31 0.91 10.98
C VAL A 179 -3.24 0.67 9.79
N LEU A 180 -2.73 0.12 8.68
CA LEU A 180 -3.54 -0.15 7.50
C LEU A 180 -4.59 -1.21 7.82
N LYS A 181 -5.86 -0.86 7.58
CA LYS A 181 -7.04 -1.70 7.82
C LYS A 181 -7.68 -2.22 6.54
N VAL A 182 -7.66 -1.39 5.49
CA VAL A 182 -8.33 -1.71 4.22
C VAL A 182 -7.34 -1.64 3.07
N LEU A 183 -7.24 -2.72 2.31
CA LEU A 183 -6.43 -2.83 1.10
C LEU A 183 -7.29 -3.34 -0.06
N MET A 184 -7.52 -2.49 -1.06
CA MET A 184 -8.26 -2.86 -2.27
C MET A 184 -7.33 -2.87 -3.48
N LEU A 185 -7.24 -4.03 -4.13
CA LEU A 185 -6.33 -4.32 -5.24
C LEU A 185 -7.08 -4.90 -6.44
N ASP A 186 -8.36 -4.56 -6.58
CA ASP A 186 -9.23 -5.12 -7.60
C ASP A 186 -8.75 -4.78 -9.01
N GLY A 187 -8.87 -5.70 -9.98
CA GLY A 187 -8.62 -5.39 -11.39
C GLY A 187 -7.20 -4.89 -11.70
N ASN A 188 -6.18 -5.47 -11.07
CA ASN A 188 -4.79 -5.01 -11.19
C ASN A 188 -3.88 -5.92 -12.01
N ASN A 189 -4.45 -6.92 -12.70
CA ASN A 189 -3.71 -7.93 -13.45
C ASN A 189 -2.71 -8.71 -12.58
N ILE A 190 -3.10 -8.99 -11.33
CA ILE A 190 -2.32 -9.80 -10.40
C ILE A 190 -2.59 -11.28 -10.72
N SER A 191 -1.54 -12.09 -10.75
CA SER A 191 -1.59 -13.53 -10.93
C SER A 191 -1.23 -14.28 -9.63
N ALA A 192 -1.25 -15.60 -9.67
CA ALA A 192 -0.73 -16.44 -8.58
C ALA A 192 0.71 -16.08 -8.18
N ASP A 193 1.56 -15.65 -9.12
CA ASP A 193 2.94 -15.25 -8.85
C ASP A 193 3.01 -13.97 -8.01
N GLY A 194 2.11 -13.02 -8.26
CA GLY A 194 1.97 -11.80 -7.45
C GLY A 194 1.59 -12.13 -6.01
N ILE A 195 0.61 -13.03 -5.80
CA ILE A 195 0.22 -13.48 -4.46
C ILE A 195 1.36 -14.25 -3.78
N ASN A 196 2.13 -15.05 -4.53
CA ASN A 196 3.32 -15.71 -4.00
C ASN A 196 4.38 -14.69 -3.55
N GLY A 197 4.52 -13.56 -4.26
CA GLY A 197 5.33 -12.42 -3.84
C GLY A 197 4.87 -11.82 -2.50
N ILE A 198 3.55 -11.67 -2.29
CA ILE A 198 2.98 -11.23 -1.00
C ILE A 198 3.33 -12.23 0.10
N SER A 199 3.04 -13.52 -0.14
CA SER A 199 3.32 -14.62 0.79
C SER A 199 4.79 -14.64 1.22
N PHE A 200 5.72 -14.46 0.27
CA PHE A 200 7.15 -14.42 0.57
C PHE A 200 7.53 -13.29 1.53
N VAL A 201 6.99 -12.08 1.33
CA VAL A 201 7.26 -10.94 2.23
C VAL A 201 6.66 -11.18 3.61
N LEU A 202 5.43 -11.71 3.69
CA LEU A 202 4.76 -12.00 4.97
C LEU A 202 5.39 -13.16 5.76
N LYS A 203 6.31 -13.94 5.15
CA LYS A 203 7.11 -14.95 5.87
C LYS A 203 8.23 -14.33 6.70
N SER A 204 8.82 -13.21 6.25
CA SER A 204 9.94 -12.54 6.94
C SER A 204 9.51 -11.31 7.71
N GLU A 205 8.42 -10.67 7.31
CA GLU A 205 7.95 -9.40 7.87
C GLU A 205 6.67 -9.58 8.68
N THR A 206 6.61 -8.93 9.85
CA THR A 206 5.37 -8.87 10.64
C THR A 206 4.63 -7.58 10.33
N CYS A 207 3.90 -7.57 9.21
CA CYS A 207 3.11 -6.42 8.75
C CYS A 207 1.65 -6.80 8.50
N LEU A 208 0.81 -5.81 8.14
CA LEU A 208 -0.63 -6.00 7.87
C LEU A 208 -1.43 -6.60 9.05
N GLN A 209 -0.92 -6.50 10.28
CA GLN A 209 -1.54 -7.07 11.48
C GLN A 209 -2.86 -6.40 11.88
N SER A 210 -3.11 -5.18 11.38
CA SER A 210 -4.38 -4.47 11.56
C SER A 210 -5.33 -4.60 10.36
N LEU A 211 -4.96 -5.39 9.34
CA LEU A 211 -5.72 -5.46 8.10
C LEU A 211 -7.02 -6.24 8.32
N THR A 212 -8.15 -5.54 8.23
CA THR A 212 -9.48 -6.11 8.39
C THR A 212 -10.16 -6.42 7.06
N THR A 213 -9.74 -5.75 5.98
CA THR A 213 -10.36 -5.87 4.66
C THR A 213 -9.30 -6.04 3.58
N LEU A 214 -9.41 -7.14 2.83
CA LEU A 214 -8.60 -7.42 1.65
C LEU A 214 -9.52 -7.71 0.46
N SER A 215 -9.31 -6.98 -0.64
CA SER A 215 -10.00 -7.21 -1.90
C SER A 215 -9.00 -7.46 -3.02
N LEU A 216 -9.10 -8.62 -3.67
CA LEU A 216 -8.28 -9.06 -4.80
C LEU A 216 -9.15 -9.38 -6.03
N SER A 217 -10.39 -8.88 -6.07
CA SER A 217 -11.36 -9.25 -7.11
C SER A 217 -10.87 -8.86 -8.52
N HIS A 218 -11.39 -9.55 -9.54
CA HIS A 218 -11.04 -9.29 -10.95
C HIS A 218 -9.53 -9.40 -11.23
N ASN A 219 -8.82 -10.28 -10.51
CA ASN A 219 -7.43 -10.65 -10.79
C ASN A 219 -7.37 -12.13 -11.18
N CYS A 220 -6.56 -12.49 -12.18
CA CYS A 220 -6.50 -13.86 -12.71
C CYS A 220 -5.59 -14.74 -11.83
N LEU A 221 -6.10 -15.09 -10.64
CA LEU A 221 -5.35 -15.85 -9.64
C LEU A 221 -5.33 -17.35 -9.97
N ASP A 222 -6.47 -17.88 -10.41
CA ASP A 222 -6.72 -19.30 -10.68
C ASP A 222 -6.41 -20.20 -9.47
N ASP A 223 -6.67 -21.51 -9.59
CA ASP A 223 -6.46 -22.47 -8.48
C ASP A 223 -4.99 -22.58 -8.02
N ILE A 224 -4.04 -22.15 -8.87
CA ILE A 224 -2.60 -22.16 -8.58
C ILE A 224 -2.28 -21.23 -7.39
N ALA A 225 -3.08 -20.18 -7.18
CA ALA A 225 -2.92 -19.25 -6.08
C ALA A 225 -3.37 -19.80 -4.72
N SER A 226 -3.96 -21.00 -4.65
CA SER A 226 -4.51 -21.58 -3.40
C SER A 226 -3.47 -21.56 -2.26
N GLU A 227 -2.31 -22.19 -2.44
CA GLU A 227 -1.27 -22.26 -1.40
C GLU A 227 -0.66 -20.89 -1.03
N PRO A 228 -0.28 -20.03 -1.99
CA PRO A 228 0.12 -18.65 -1.69
C PRO A 228 -0.94 -17.86 -0.92
N LEU A 229 -2.21 -17.96 -1.31
CA LEU A 229 -3.32 -17.24 -0.69
C LEU A 229 -3.60 -17.75 0.73
N THR A 230 -3.56 -19.06 0.96
CA THR A 230 -3.60 -19.66 2.30
C THR A 230 -2.54 -19.04 3.19
N SER A 231 -1.29 -19.00 2.72
CA SER A 231 -0.17 -18.42 3.48
C SER A 231 -0.37 -16.93 3.80
N VAL A 232 -1.02 -16.18 2.90
CA VAL A 232 -1.34 -14.77 3.14
C VAL A 232 -2.43 -14.65 4.20
N ILE A 233 -3.53 -15.39 4.07
CA ILE A 233 -4.68 -15.35 4.99
C ILE A 233 -4.24 -15.71 6.43
N GLU A 234 -3.41 -16.74 6.61
CA GLU A 234 -2.86 -17.14 7.92
C GLU A 234 -2.03 -16.04 8.61
N LYS A 235 -1.55 -15.05 7.85
CA LYS A 235 -0.75 -13.92 8.36
C LYS A 235 -1.58 -12.67 8.63
N LEU A 236 -2.89 -12.72 8.46
CA LEU A 236 -3.83 -11.61 8.66
C LEU A 236 -4.80 -11.94 9.81
N PRO A 237 -4.37 -11.78 11.08
CA PRO A 237 -5.14 -12.23 12.25
C PRO A 237 -6.46 -11.47 12.44
N GLU A 238 -6.55 -10.23 11.96
CA GLU A 238 -7.73 -9.36 12.12
C GLU A 238 -8.62 -9.35 10.87
N LEU A 239 -8.39 -10.24 9.90
CA LEU A 239 -9.13 -10.26 8.64
C LEU A 239 -10.61 -10.61 8.88
N LYS A 240 -11.49 -9.68 8.49
CA LYS A 240 -12.95 -9.77 8.63
C LYS A 240 -13.68 -9.75 7.28
N SER A 241 -13.10 -9.12 6.27
CA SER A 241 -13.70 -8.98 4.96
C SER A 241 -12.73 -9.43 3.88
N LEU A 242 -13.12 -10.45 3.14
CA LEU A 242 -12.33 -11.02 2.04
C LEU A 242 -13.16 -11.03 0.75
N ASN A 243 -12.63 -10.39 -0.28
CA ASN A 243 -13.23 -10.40 -1.61
C ASN A 243 -12.28 -11.01 -2.65
N LEU A 244 -12.74 -12.12 -3.22
CA LEU A 244 -12.07 -12.97 -4.19
C LEU A 244 -12.97 -13.21 -5.43
N SER A 245 -13.90 -12.29 -5.71
CA SER A 245 -14.80 -12.44 -6.85
C SER A 245 -14.07 -12.34 -8.19
N SER A 246 -14.53 -13.11 -9.18
CA SER A 246 -14.01 -13.10 -10.55
C SER A 246 -12.49 -13.33 -10.60
N CYS A 247 -11.99 -14.28 -9.80
CA CYS A 247 -10.57 -14.59 -9.67
C CYS A 247 -10.09 -15.82 -10.45
N GLY A 248 -11.00 -16.49 -11.18
CA GLY A 248 -10.69 -17.69 -11.96
C GLY A 248 -10.65 -18.97 -11.12
N PHE A 249 -11.11 -18.94 -9.86
CA PHE A 249 -11.09 -20.11 -8.99
C PHE A 249 -12.09 -21.18 -9.46
N SER A 250 -11.73 -22.44 -9.24
CA SER A 250 -12.63 -23.58 -9.33
C SER A 250 -12.77 -24.28 -7.98
N VAL A 251 -13.50 -25.39 -7.93
CA VAL A 251 -13.57 -26.25 -6.73
C VAL A 251 -12.20 -26.62 -6.15
N LYS A 252 -11.13 -26.63 -6.96
CA LYS A 252 -9.79 -27.05 -6.54
C LYS A 252 -9.11 -26.05 -5.60
N VAL A 253 -9.55 -24.78 -5.55
CA VAL A 253 -8.99 -23.80 -4.60
C VAL A 253 -9.24 -24.20 -3.15
N PHE A 254 -10.35 -24.90 -2.89
CA PHE A 254 -10.79 -25.35 -1.55
C PHE A 254 -10.03 -26.59 -1.08
N THR A 255 -8.70 -26.50 -1.06
CA THR A 255 -7.84 -27.48 -0.39
C THR A 255 -8.12 -27.47 1.11
N THR A 256 -7.70 -28.52 1.81
CA THR A 256 -7.82 -28.59 3.28
C THR A 256 -7.13 -27.39 3.94
N SER A 257 -5.93 -27.03 3.47
CA SER A 257 -5.15 -25.90 3.99
C SER A 257 -5.88 -24.56 3.83
N PHE A 258 -6.42 -24.30 2.63
CA PHE A 258 -7.19 -23.08 2.38
C PHE A 258 -8.46 -23.00 3.25
N CYS A 259 -9.18 -24.11 3.38
CA CYS A 259 -10.35 -24.22 4.24
C CYS A 259 -10.01 -24.02 5.73
N ASP A 260 -8.88 -24.55 6.19
CA ASP A 260 -8.42 -24.38 7.58
C ASP A 260 -8.00 -22.93 7.85
N ALA A 261 -7.37 -22.26 6.90
CA ALA A 261 -7.05 -20.84 6.99
C ALA A 261 -8.32 -19.98 7.08
N LEU A 262 -9.32 -20.24 6.23
CA LEU A 262 -10.62 -19.56 6.31
C LEU A 262 -11.33 -19.82 7.65
N ARG A 263 -11.26 -21.05 8.18
CA ARG A 263 -11.79 -21.38 9.52
C ARG A 263 -11.04 -20.65 10.63
N GLY A 264 -9.76 -20.38 10.46
CA GLY A 264 -8.97 -19.59 11.40
C GLY A 264 -9.39 -18.12 11.44
N CYS A 265 -9.97 -17.61 10.35
CA CYS A 265 -10.50 -16.27 10.26
C CYS A 265 -11.92 -16.19 10.83
N GLN A 266 -12.21 -15.11 11.55
CA GLN A 266 -13.56 -14.76 11.99
C GLN A 266 -14.19 -13.82 10.95
N LEU A 267 -14.37 -14.32 9.72
CA LEU A 267 -14.89 -13.52 8.62
C LEU A 267 -16.33 -13.07 8.90
N GLU A 268 -16.57 -11.79 8.65
CA GLU A 268 -17.88 -11.14 8.62
C GLU A 268 -18.40 -11.00 7.18
N TYR A 269 -17.50 -10.83 6.19
CA TYR A 269 -17.86 -10.64 4.79
C TYR A 269 -17.00 -11.53 3.90
N LEU A 270 -17.65 -12.38 3.10
CA LEU A 270 -16.97 -13.18 2.09
C LEU A 270 -17.66 -13.03 0.73
N ASN A 271 -16.88 -12.62 -0.26
CA ASN A 271 -17.34 -12.58 -1.65
C ASN A 271 -16.44 -13.48 -2.51
N ILE A 272 -17.04 -14.52 -3.09
CA ILE A 272 -16.40 -15.45 -4.04
C ILE A 272 -17.18 -15.54 -5.35
N ALA A 273 -18.03 -14.54 -5.63
CA ALA A 273 -18.88 -14.51 -6.81
C ALA A 273 -18.09 -14.64 -8.12
N GLU A 274 -18.75 -15.10 -9.18
CA GLU A 274 -18.18 -15.19 -10.54
C GLU A 274 -16.92 -16.09 -10.63
N ASN A 275 -16.82 -17.11 -9.78
CA ASN A 275 -15.81 -18.17 -9.85
C ASN A 275 -16.47 -19.52 -10.18
N GLN A 276 -15.76 -20.49 -10.74
CA GLN A 276 -16.30 -21.80 -11.15
C GLN A 276 -16.30 -22.82 -10.00
N ILE A 277 -16.87 -22.47 -8.85
CA ILE A 277 -16.74 -23.23 -7.60
C ILE A 277 -17.58 -24.51 -7.56
N LYS A 278 -18.79 -24.50 -8.15
CA LYS A 278 -19.76 -25.61 -8.17
C LYS A 278 -20.29 -26.01 -6.77
N ASP A 279 -21.27 -26.92 -6.72
CA ASP A 279 -21.94 -27.31 -5.45
C ASP A 279 -20.96 -27.84 -4.43
N GLU A 280 -20.08 -28.75 -4.87
CA GLU A 280 -19.10 -29.38 -4.00
C GLU A 280 -18.22 -28.33 -3.31
N GLY A 281 -17.72 -27.34 -4.03
CA GLY A 281 -16.87 -26.30 -3.44
C GLY A 281 -17.62 -25.42 -2.43
N ILE A 282 -18.85 -25.02 -2.76
CA ILE A 282 -19.68 -24.23 -1.83
C ILE A 282 -20.05 -25.06 -0.60
N LYS A 283 -20.40 -26.35 -0.75
CA LYS A 283 -20.65 -27.25 0.40
C LYS A 283 -19.44 -27.38 1.32
N HIS A 284 -18.23 -27.45 0.76
CA HIS A 284 -17.00 -27.47 1.57
C HIS A 284 -16.79 -26.14 2.29
N LEU A 285 -17.01 -25.02 1.59
CA LEU A 285 -16.92 -23.68 2.16
C LEU A 285 -17.89 -23.48 3.33
N LEU A 286 -19.17 -23.84 3.16
CA LEU A 286 -20.19 -23.70 4.21
C LEU A 286 -19.87 -24.54 5.46
N LYS A 287 -19.12 -25.64 5.34
CA LYS A 287 -18.67 -26.45 6.48
C LYS A 287 -17.51 -25.82 7.26
N VAL A 288 -16.81 -24.84 6.68
CA VAL A 288 -15.61 -24.23 7.30
C VAL A 288 -15.84 -22.81 7.80
N LEU A 289 -16.80 -22.10 7.23
CA LEU A 289 -17.20 -20.77 7.68
C LEU A 289 -17.94 -20.83 9.02
N HIS A 290 -17.76 -19.79 9.82
CA HIS A 290 -18.43 -19.62 11.11
C HIS A 290 -19.77 -18.92 10.92
N PRO A 291 -20.92 -19.61 11.09
CA PRO A 291 -22.23 -19.00 10.88
C PRO A 291 -22.53 -17.89 11.91
N ASP A 292 -21.91 -17.93 13.09
CA ASP A 292 -22.07 -16.96 14.18
C ASP A 292 -21.26 -15.66 13.98
N THR A 293 -20.38 -15.58 12.98
CA THR A 293 -19.66 -14.34 12.63
C THR A 293 -20.00 -13.79 11.26
N LEU A 294 -20.37 -14.66 10.31
CA LEU A 294 -20.58 -14.25 8.92
C LEU A 294 -21.86 -13.41 8.77
N ILE A 295 -21.70 -12.18 8.30
CA ILE A 295 -22.78 -11.20 8.09
C ILE A 295 -23.23 -11.20 6.62
N SER A 296 -22.29 -11.29 5.68
CA SER A 296 -22.59 -11.30 4.24
C SER A 296 -21.80 -12.39 3.51
N LEU A 297 -22.52 -13.18 2.72
CA LEU A 297 -21.97 -14.20 1.85
C LEU A 297 -22.45 -13.98 0.41
N ASN A 298 -21.51 -13.74 -0.49
CA ASN A 298 -21.81 -13.63 -1.92
C ASN A 298 -21.20 -14.81 -2.69
N ILE A 299 -22.08 -15.67 -3.20
CA ILE A 299 -21.76 -16.83 -4.04
C ILE A 299 -22.39 -16.71 -5.42
N SER A 300 -22.76 -15.50 -5.84
CA SER A 300 -23.43 -15.26 -7.12
C SER A 300 -22.59 -15.78 -8.29
N HIS A 301 -23.25 -16.36 -9.31
CA HIS A 301 -22.59 -16.90 -10.51
C HIS A 301 -21.49 -17.93 -10.22
N THR A 302 -21.58 -18.69 -9.13
CA THR A 302 -20.58 -19.72 -8.78
C THR A 302 -20.86 -21.13 -9.30
N ARG A 303 -22.05 -21.32 -9.88
CA ARG A 303 -22.64 -22.62 -10.22
C ARG A 303 -23.16 -22.63 -11.65
N THR A 304 -23.35 -23.82 -12.19
CA THR A 304 -23.99 -24.05 -13.50
C THR A 304 -25.37 -24.66 -13.33
N ALA A 305 -26.23 -24.57 -14.36
CA ALA A 305 -27.60 -25.10 -14.32
C ALA A 305 -27.72 -26.63 -14.13
N SER A 306 -26.62 -27.37 -14.23
CA SER A 306 -26.56 -28.82 -13.97
C SER A 306 -26.50 -29.18 -12.48
N GLU A 307 -26.24 -28.20 -11.62
CA GLU A 307 -26.02 -28.38 -10.18
C GLU A 307 -27.34 -28.20 -9.42
N THR A 308 -27.71 -29.14 -8.55
CA THR A 308 -29.10 -29.24 -8.02
C THR A 308 -29.20 -29.50 -6.51
N ASP A 309 -28.10 -29.47 -5.77
CA ASP A 309 -28.07 -29.95 -4.38
C ASP A 309 -27.41 -28.95 -3.43
N ILE A 310 -27.63 -27.65 -3.62
CA ILE A 310 -27.05 -26.63 -2.73
C ILE A 310 -28.01 -26.19 -1.62
N GLY A 311 -29.32 -26.28 -1.85
CA GLY A 311 -30.37 -25.88 -0.93
C GLY A 311 -30.19 -26.45 0.48
N PRO A 312 -30.07 -27.77 0.65
CA PRO A 312 -29.91 -28.39 1.98
C PRO A 312 -28.65 -27.90 2.72
N ALA A 313 -27.56 -27.64 2.00
CA ALA A 313 -26.32 -27.15 2.60
C ALA A 313 -26.46 -25.70 3.08
N LEU A 314 -27.18 -24.86 2.32
CA LEU A 314 -27.49 -23.49 2.73
C LEU A 314 -28.48 -23.46 3.91
N GLU A 315 -29.53 -24.28 3.88
CA GLU A 315 -30.48 -24.44 5.00
C GLU A 315 -29.76 -24.83 6.29
N GLN A 316 -28.85 -25.82 6.21
CA GLN A 316 -28.05 -26.24 7.35
C GLN A 316 -27.15 -25.12 7.89
N PHE A 317 -26.57 -24.30 7.01
CA PHE A 317 -25.71 -23.19 7.40
C PHE A 317 -26.48 -22.07 8.11
N VAL A 318 -27.65 -21.70 7.58
CA VAL A 318 -28.45 -20.57 8.07
C VAL A 318 -29.20 -20.90 9.37
N THR A 319 -29.56 -22.17 9.60
CA THR A 319 -30.26 -22.58 10.84
C THR A 319 -29.37 -22.64 12.09
N ALA A 320 -28.04 -22.54 11.94
CA ALA A 320 -27.06 -22.71 13.02
C ALA A 320 -26.65 -21.39 13.70
N GLY A 321 -27.55 -20.76 14.46
CA GLY A 321 -27.20 -19.54 15.22
C GLY A 321 -26.63 -18.41 14.35
N CYS A 322 -27.10 -18.35 13.10
CA CYS A 322 -26.46 -17.63 12.02
C CYS A 322 -26.63 -16.10 12.16
N CYS A 323 -25.54 -15.37 11.97
CA CYS A 323 -25.50 -13.90 11.93
C CYS A 323 -25.70 -13.33 10.52
N LEU A 324 -25.95 -14.19 9.53
CA LEU A 324 -26.04 -13.82 8.12
C LEU A 324 -27.24 -12.91 7.89
N GLN A 325 -26.95 -11.71 7.39
CA GLN A 325 -27.94 -10.69 7.02
C GLN A 325 -28.12 -10.61 5.50
N GLU A 326 -27.08 -10.98 4.74
CA GLU A 326 -27.08 -10.90 3.29
C GLU A 326 -26.54 -12.21 2.67
N LEU A 327 -27.38 -12.86 1.86
CA LEU A 327 -27.01 -14.02 1.06
C LEU A 327 -27.25 -13.71 -0.42
N CYS A 328 -26.18 -13.51 -1.17
CA CYS A 328 -26.22 -13.20 -2.59
C CYS A 328 -26.02 -14.48 -3.42
N VAL A 329 -27.11 -14.95 -4.05
CA VAL A 329 -27.19 -16.17 -4.86
C VAL A 329 -27.62 -15.90 -6.30
N ALA A 330 -27.38 -14.68 -6.78
CA ALA A 330 -27.76 -14.29 -8.14
C ALA A 330 -27.03 -15.16 -9.17
N GLY A 331 -27.72 -15.62 -10.22
CA GLY A 331 -27.11 -16.45 -11.26
C GLY A 331 -26.59 -17.82 -10.79
N CYS A 332 -27.03 -18.31 -9.62
CA CYS A 332 -26.69 -19.64 -9.10
C CYS A 332 -27.56 -20.77 -9.66
N TYR A 333 -28.55 -20.49 -10.50
CA TYR A 333 -29.50 -21.47 -11.05
C TYR A 333 -30.21 -22.31 -9.97
N LEU A 334 -30.63 -21.66 -8.88
CA LEU A 334 -31.36 -22.34 -7.79
C LEU A 334 -32.68 -22.92 -8.30
N SER A 335 -32.94 -24.19 -7.99
CA SER A 335 -34.21 -24.85 -8.22
C SER A 335 -35.28 -24.36 -7.23
N THR A 336 -36.55 -24.70 -7.49
CA THR A 336 -37.64 -24.43 -6.53
C THR A 336 -37.40 -25.13 -5.19
N ASP A 337 -36.83 -26.34 -5.21
CA ASP A 337 -36.51 -27.08 -4.00
C ASP A 337 -35.37 -26.40 -3.21
N ASP A 338 -34.34 -25.88 -3.90
CA ASP A 338 -33.28 -25.11 -3.24
C ASP A 338 -33.84 -23.88 -2.51
N ILE A 339 -34.73 -23.14 -3.17
CA ILE A 339 -35.37 -21.95 -2.59
C ILE A 339 -36.25 -22.33 -1.39
N ASN A 340 -36.95 -23.47 -1.47
CA ASN A 340 -37.77 -23.96 -0.36
C ASN A 340 -36.92 -24.36 0.85
N CYS A 341 -35.74 -24.95 0.65
CA CYS A 341 -34.78 -25.23 1.72
C CYS A 341 -34.29 -23.95 2.39
N ILE A 342 -33.90 -22.94 1.62
CA ILE A 342 -33.35 -21.68 2.16
C ILE A 342 -34.41 -20.87 2.96
N ASN A 343 -35.69 -21.00 2.60
CA ASN A 343 -36.78 -20.26 3.24
C ASN A 343 -37.32 -20.90 4.54
N ARG A 344 -36.87 -22.10 4.91
CA ARG A 344 -37.31 -22.80 6.13
C ARG A 344 -36.54 -22.37 7.37
#